data_AF-U1GE95-F1
#
_entry.id   AF-U1GE95-F1
#
_cell.length_a   1.000
_cell.length_b   1.000
_cell.length_c   1.000
_cell.angle_alpha   90.00
_cell.angle_beta   90.00
_cell.angle_gamma   90.00
#
_symmetry.space_group_name_H-M   'P 1'
#
loop_
_entity.id
_entity.type
_entity.pdbx_description
1 polymer ?
#
loop_
_entity_poly.entity_id
_entity_poly.type
_entity_poly.pdbx_seq_one_letter_code
_entity_poly.pdbx_strand_id
1 'polypeptide(L)'
;MDEFHVFQHGEKIVAVMSHVWQIGLRKPSVKKSVRARTTGRVKRSVKGAVIPWYGKKGVGFVKSPKRSVKGAIYRRTTFGWRDPFR
;
A
#
# COMPACT_ATOMS: atom_id res chain seq x y z
N MET A 1 -8.48 -9.30 -26.17
CA MET A 1 -8.63 -8.19 -27.10
C MET A 1 -9.46 -7.17 -26.33
N ASP A 2 -8.98 -6.00 -25.91
CA ASP A 2 -8.34 -4.95 -26.72
C ASP A 2 -7.47 -3.99 -25.89
N GLU A 3 -6.73 -3.18 -26.65
CA GLU A 3 -5.42 -2.55 -26.43
C GLU A 3 -5.21 -1.63 -25.23
N PHE A 4 -4.01 -1.75 -24.68
CA PHE A 4 -3.33 -0.73 -23.88
C PHE A 4 -2.86 0.41 -24.80
N HIS A 5 -3.59 1.51 -24.86
CA HIS A 5 -3.13 2.67 -25.62
C HIS A 5 -2.01 3.41 -24.87
N VAL A 6 -0.78 3.14 -25.29
CA VAL A 6 0.42 3.87 -24.89
C VAL A 6 0.46 5.18 -25.69
N PHE A 7 0.07 6.29 -25.07
CA PHE A 7 0.23 7.61 -25.69
C PHE A 7 1.62 8.17 -25.38
N GLN A 8 2.50 8.18 -26.38
CA GLN A 8 3.78 8.88 -26.31
C GLN A 8 3.56 10.34 -26.69
N HIS A 9 3.65 11.24 -25.72
CA HIS A 9 3.83 12.66 -26.02
C HIS A 9 5.02 13.20 -25.24
N GLY A 10 6.11 13.47 -25.98
CA GLY A 10 7.19 14.39 -25.61
C GLY A 10 7.87 14.13 -24.25
N GLU A 11 8.41 12.93 -24.04
CA GLU A 11 9.32 12.58 -22.92
C GLU A 11 8.69 12.19 -21.57
N LYS A 12 7.37 12.07 -21.45
CA LYS A 12 6.73 11.53 -20.23
C LYS A 12 5.74 10.42 -20.54
N ILE A 13 6.05 9.22 -20.05
CA ILE A 13 5.13 8.08 -20.06
C ILE A 13 4.06 8.33 -18.99
N VAL A 14 2.87 8.75 -19.42
CA VAL A 14 1.73 8.92 -18.52
C VAL A 14 0.73 7.79 -18.77
N ALA A 15 0.63 6.88 -17.80
CA ALA A 15 -0.37 5.82 -17.80
C ALA A 15 -1.72 6.39 -17.34
N VAL A 16 -2.67 6.56 -18.26
CA VAL A 16 -4.06 6.92 -17.95
C VAL A 16 -4.87 5.64 -17.84
N MET A 17 -5.19 5.23 -16.61
CA MET A 17 -6.05 4.10 -16.33
C MET A 17 -7.31 4.61 -15.62
N SER A 18 -8.26 5.11 -16.41
CA SER A 18 -9.41 5.87 -15.89
C SER A 18 -10.76 5.14 -15.97
N HIS A 19 -10.90 3.98 -16.63
CA HIS A 19 -12.25 3.46 -16.94
C HIS A 19 -12.63 2.06 -16.43
N VAL A 20 -11.75 1.31 -15.75
CA VAL A 20 -12.08 -0.08 -15.30
C VAL A 20 -12.15 -0.22 -13.77
N TRP A 21 -11.65 0.75 -13.02
CA TRP A 21 -11.32 0.58 -11.59
C TRP A 21 -12.43 1.06 -10.64
N GLN A 22 -13.66 0.53 -10.77
CA GLN A 22 -14.78 0.87 -9.87
C GLN A 22 -15.18 -0.26 -8.92
N ILE A 23 -14.71 -1.49 -9.12
CA ILE A 23 -15.13 -2.64 -8.31
C ILE A 23 -14.09 -2.89 -7.20
N GLY A 24 -14.28 -2.25 -6.03
CA GLY A 24 -13.66 -2.62 -4.74
C GLY A 24 -12.16 -2.39 -4.53
N LEU A 25 -11.39 -2.08 -5.56
CA LEU A 25 -9.93 -1.99 -5.49
C LEU A 25 -9.46 -0.58 -5.08
N ARG A 26 -8.51 -0.46 -4.14
CA ARG A 26 -7.93 0.84 -3.74
C ARG A 26 -7.13 1.49 -4.88
N LYS A 27 -7.42 2.77 -5.19
CA LYS A 27 -6.65 3.59 -6.15
C LYS A 27 -5.15 3.52 -5.83
N PRO A 28 -4.29 3.11 -6.77
CA PRO A 28 -2.86 3.04 -6.54
C PRO A 28 -2.32 4.47 -6.64
N SER A 29 -1.32 4.78 -5.82
CA SER A 29 -0.65 6.07 -5.88
C SER A 29 0.83 5.84 -6.08
N VAL A 30 1.34 6.20 -7.26
CA VAL A 30 2.75 6.02 -7.67
C VAL A 30 3.68 6.75 -6.70
N LYS A 31 3.37 8.01 -6.38
CA LYS A 31 4.11 8.83 -5.40
C LYS A 31 4.18 8.18 -4.02
N LYS A 32 3.08 7.63 -3.51
CA LYS A 32 3.05 6.92 -2.22
C LYS A 32 3.89 5.64 -2.25
N SER A 33 3.82 4.89 -3.36
CA SER A 33 4.59 3.67 -3.54
C SER A 33 6.10 3.92 -3.56
N VAL A 34 6.57 4.94 -4.26
CA VAL A 34 8.01 5.31 -4.30
C VAL A 34 8.48 5.78 -2.94
N ARG A 35 7.75 6.71 -2.29
CA ARG A 35 8.10 7.23 -0.97
C ARG A 35 8.14 6.16 0.11
N ALA A 36 7.27 5.15 0.03
CA ALA A 36 7.27 4.03 0.97
C ALA A 36 8.55 3.19 0.88
N ARG A 37 9.16 3.09 -0.31
CA ARG A 37 10.39 2.34 -0.59
C ARG A 37 11.65 3.14 -0.28
N THR A 38 11.64 4.46 -0.46
CA THR A 38 12.78 5.35 -0.21
C THR A 38 12.73 5.91 1.22
N THR A 39 12.36 7.18 1.39
CA THR A 39 12.39 7.92 2.67
C THR A 39 11.60 7.20 3.77
N GLY A 40 10.48 6.57 3.43
CA GLY A 40 9.66 5.82 4.40
C GLY A 40 10.34 4.57 4.93
N ARG A 41 11.20 3.92 4.14
CA ARG A 41 11.98 2.75 4.60
C ARG A 41 13.01 3.17 5.64
N VAL A 42 13.78 4.22 5.34
CA VAL A 42 14.81 4.77 6.24
C VAL A 42 14.21 5.23 7.57
N LYS A 43 13.08 5.96 7.54
CA LYS A 43 12.41 6.39 8.78
C LYS A 43 11.93 5.22 9.65
N ARG A 44 11.55 4.09 9.04
CA ARG A 44 11.11 2.89 9.78
C ARG A 44 12.28 2.12 10.37
N SER A 45 13.41 2.02 9.68
CA SER A 45 14.60 1.36 10.22
C SER A 45 15.14 2.11 11.44
N VAL A 46 15.23 3.43 11.36
CA VAL A 46 15.65 4.26 12.50
C VAL A 46 14.70 4.11 13.69
N LYS A 47 13.37 4.15 13.47
CA LYS A 47 12.40 3.94 14.55
C LYS A 47 12.46 2.54 15.15
N GLY A 48 12.75 1.52 14.34
CA GLY A 48 12.94 0.15 14.82
C GLY A 48 14.21 -0.01 15.66
N ALA A 49 15.27 0.76 15.38
CA ALA A 49 16.50 0.75 16.16
C ALA A 49 16.37 1.51 17.49
N VAL A 50 15.62 2.62 17.50
CA VAL A 50 15.51 3.50 18.67
C VAL A 50 14.43 3.05 19.66
N ILE A 51 13.32 2.47 19.18
CA ILE A 51 12.18 2.12 20.03
C ILE A 51 12.14 0.59 20.22
N PRO A 52 12.40 0.06 21.43
CA PRO A 52 12.52 -1.38 21.68
C PRO A 52 11.23 -2.17 21.35
N TRP A 53 10.07 -1.51 21.46
CA TRP A 53 8.75 -2.10 21.22
C TRP A 53 8.20 -1.87 19.80
N TYR A 54 8.94 -1.20 18.91
CA TYR A 54 8.45 -0.87 17.56
C TYR A 54 8.47 -2.10 16.63
N GLY A 55 7.34 -2.38 15.97
CA GLY A 55 7.24 -3.46 14.99
C GLY A 55 7.29 -4.90 15.56
N LYS A 56 7.33 -5.07 16.88
CA LYS A 56 7.24 -6.39 17.53
C LYS A 56 5.85 -7.00 17.35
N LYS A 57 5.74 -8.32 17.46
CA LYS A 57 4.44 -9.01 17.47
C LYS A 57 3.73 -8.73 18.80
N GLY A 58 2.41 -8.62 18.80
CA GLY A 58 1.60 -8.44 20.03
C GLY A 58 1.43 -7.01 20.56
N VAL A 59 2.37 -6.09 20.30
CA VAL A 59 2.28 -4.68 20.79
C VAL A 59 1.03 -3.92 20.33
N GLY A 60 0.42 -4.32 19.20
CA GLY A 60 -0.85 -3.74 18.74
C GLY A 60 -2.04 -4.04 19.66
N PHE A 61 -2.04 -5.20 20.31
CA PHE A 61 -3.05 -5.57 21.30
C PHE A 61 -2.83 -4.84 22.62
N VAL A 62 -1.58 -4.72 23.07
CA VAL A 62 -1.21 -3.98 24.29
C VAL A 62 -1.57 -2.50 24.18
N LYS A 63 -1.30 -1.87 23.02
CA LYS A 63 -1.56 -0.44 22.82
C LYS A 63 -3.03 -0.11 22.55
N SER A 64 -3.73 -0.95 21.80
CA SER A 64 -5.13 -0.69 21.44
C SER A 64 -5.87 -1.96 20.98
N PRO A 65 -6.54 -2.69 21.89
CA PRO A 65 -7.16 -3.98 21.56
C PRO A 65 -8.29 -3.86 20.51
N LYS A 66 -9.18 -2.86 20.64
CA LYS A 66 -10.29 -2.62 19.71
C LYS A 66 -9.82 -2.39 18.26
N ARG A 67 -8.72 -1.66 18.08
CA ARG A 67 -8.16 -1.35 16.76
C ARG A 67 -7.45 -2.57 16.16
N SER A 68 -6.79 -3.37 17.00
CA SER A 68 -6.14 -4.62 16.58
C SER A 68 -7.16 -5.60 16.00
N VAL A 69 -8.27 -5.82 16.72
CA VAL A 69 -9.36 -6.71 16.28
C VAL A 69 -10.00 -6.22 14.98
N LYS A 70 -10.40 -4.94 14.91
CA LYS A 70 -10.98 -4.36 13.70
C LYS A 70 -10.03 -4.44 12.49
N GLY A 71 -8.74 -4.19 12.69
CA GLY A 71 -7.73 -4.29 11.64
C GLY A 71 -7.50 -5.73 11.16
N ALA A 72 -7.60 -6.72 12.06
CA ALA A 72 -7.52 -8.13 11.71
C ALA A 72 -8.71 -8.57 10.87
N ILE A 73 -9.93 -8.19 11.25
CA ILE A 73 -11.16 -8.46 10.48
C ILE A 73 -11.04 -7.81 9.09
N TYR A 74 -10.70 -6.51 9.04
CA TYR A 74 -10.55 -5.78 7.77
C TYR A 74 -9.54 -6.43 6.81
N ARG A 75 -8.40 -6.93 7.31
CA ARG A 75 -7.40 -7.62 6.50
C ARG A 75 -7.84 -8.99 5.99
N ARG A 76 -8.76 -9.66 6.68
CA ARG A 76 -9.31 -10.95 6.26
C ARG A 76 -10.43 -10.80 5.23
N THR A 77 -11.19 -9.70 5.30
CA THR A 77 -12.36 -9.47 4.46
C THR A 77 -12.09 -8.54 3.26
N THR A 78 -10.89 -7.95 3.15
CA THR A 78 -10.55 -6.99 2.08
C THR A 78 -9.37 -7.49 1.25
N PHE A 79 -9.51 -7.49 -0.08
CA PHE A 79 -8.44 -7.77 -1.06
C PHE A 79 -7.99 -6.48 -1.77
N GLY A 80 -6.70 -6.39 -2.09
CA GLY A 80 -6.09 -5.30 -2.83
C GLY A 80 -5.71 -5.69 -4.25
N TRP A 81 -5.38 -4.69 -5.08
CA TRP A 81 -5.00 -4.91 -6.50
C TRP A 81 -3.75 -5.78 -6.66
N ARG A 82 -2.91 -5.85 -5.61
CA ARG A 82 -1.67 -6.65 -5.63
C ARG A 82 -1.87 -8.08 -5.14
N ASP A 83 -3.05 -8.45 -4.65
CA ASP A 83 -3.32 -9.82 -4.19
C ASP A 83 -3.46 -10.83 -5.36
N PRO A 84 -4.03 -10.49 -6.54
CA PRO A 84 -4.05 -11.37 -7.71
C PRO A 84 -2.70 -11.61 -8.39
N PHE A 85 -1.70 -10.77 -8.10
CA PHE A 85 -0.37 -10.81 -8.76
C PHE A 85 0.75 -11.15 -7.77
N ARG A 86 0.42 -11.79 -6.64
CA ARG A 86 1.36 -12.21 -5.60
C ARG A 86 1.80 -13.66 -5.80
#